data_AF-K9D389-F1
#
_entry.id   AF-K9D389-F1
#
_cell.length_a   1.000
_cell.length_b   1.000
_cell.length_c   1.000
_cell.angle_alpha   90.00
_cell.angle_beta   90.00
_cell.angle_gamma   90.00
#
_symmetry.space_group_name_H-M   'P 1'
#
loop_
_entity.id
_entity.type
_entity.pdbx_description
1 polymer ?
#
loop_
_entity_poly.entity_id
_entity_poly.type
_entity_poly.pdbx_seq_one_letter_code
_entity_poly.pdbx_strand_id
1 'polypeptide(L)'
;MAVAPLIVDTDLVVKNLDRYEKRVGRSFFKDWKLENFPNITLLADGSFFTWAVRLDCIEFGPSVCDLRQVVDIGLEWAKLTDKPYIRCMTVRNPTAFSRYVKGEIKFAAMDDDILVWCIEKEVK
;
A
#
# COMPACT_ATOMS: atom_id res chain seq x y z
N MET A 1 2.71 -13.51 26.50
CA MET A 1 2.91 -12.07 26.74
C MET A 1 1.64 -11.36 26.33
N ALA A 2 1.05 -10.54 27.21
CA ALA A 2 -0.05 -9.67 26.80
C ALA A 2 0.53 -8.57 25.90
N VAL A 3 0.06 -8.50 24.65
CA VAL A 3 0.41 -7.41 23.73
C VAL A 3 -0.35 -6.18 24.21
N ALA A 4 0.36 -5.10 24.56
CA ALA A 4 -0.29 -3.84 24.90
C ALA A 4 -1.19 -3.40 23.72
N PRO A 5 -2.40 -2.87 23.98
CA PRO A 5 -3.25 -2.40 22.90
C PRO A 5 -2.52 -1.30 22.12
N LEU A 6 -2.57 -1.39 20.79
CA LEU A 6 -2.11 -0.32 19.93
C LEU A 6 -3.04 0.89 20.14
N ILE A 7 -2.59 1.88 20.89
CA ILE A 7 -3.30 3.15 21.04
C ILE A 7 -2.81 4.06 19.93
N VAL A 8 -3.69 4.31 18.95
CA VAL A 8 -3.41 5.23 17.85
C VAL A 8 -4.20 6.50 18.08
N ASP A 9 -3.50 7.65 18.03
CA ASP A 9 -4.15 8.94 18.04
C ASP A 9 -4.94 9.14 16.73
N THR A 10 -6.25 9.36 16.87
CA THR A 10 -7.16 9.52 15.73
C THR A 10 -6.81 10.77 14.93
N ASP A 11 -6.26 11.81 15.55
CA ASP A 11 -5.85 13.04 14.87
C ASP A 11 -4.70 12.78 13.89
N LEU A 12 -3.82 11.82 14.18
CA LEU A 12 -2.76 11.41 13.26
C LEU A 12 -3.33 10.71 12.02
N VAL A 13 -4.35 9.87 12.20
CA VAL A 13 -5.05 9.18 11.10
C VAL A 13 -5.68 10.20 10.16
N VAL A 14 -6.44 11.17 10.72
CA VAL A 14 -7.07 12.25 9.94
C VAL A 14 -6.02 13.08 9.21
N LYS A 15 -4.93 13.45 9.88
CA LYS A 15 -3.83 14.22 9.26
C LYS A 15 -3.14 13.47 8.11
N ASN A 16 -3.09 12.14 8.16
CA ASN A 16 -2.53 11.33 7.09
C ASN A 16 -3.49 11.19 5.90
N LEU A 17 -4.79 11.08 6.16
CA LEU A 17 -5.83 11.19 5.14
C LEU A 17 -5.77 12.54 4.42
N ASP A 18 -5.75 13.66 5.15
CA ASP A 18 -5.66 15.00 4.55
C ASP A 18 -4.40 15.18 3.68
N ARG A 19 -3.27 14.62 4.13
CA ARG A 19 -2.01 14.63 3.37
C ARG A 19 -2.11 13.81 2.09
N TYR A 20 -2.85 12.69 2.12
CA TYR A 20 -3.14 11.92 0.92
C TYR A 20 -3.99 12.72 -0.06
N GLU A 21 -5.10 13.30 0.39
CA GLU A 21 -6.02 14.04 -0.49
C GLU A 21 -5.33 15.24 -1.14
N LYS A 22 -4.53 16.01 -0.38
CA LYS A 22 -3.75 17.12 -0.93
C LYS A 22 -2.74 16.68 -1.99
N ARG A 23 -2.19 15.47 -1.85
CA ARG A 23 -1.16 14.94 -2.77
C ARG A 23 -1.78 14.34 -4.03
N VAL A 24 -2.88 13.61 -3.90
CA VAL A 24 -3.52 12.85 -4.99
C VAL A 24 -4.62 13.66 -5.69
N GLY A 25 -5.21 14.64 -5.00
CA GLY A 25 -6.36 15.40 -5.49
C GLY A 25 -7.70 14.68 -5.33
N ARG A 26 -7.73 13.53 -4.64
CA ARG A 26 -8.92 12.70 -4.43
C ARG A 26 -8.90 12.08 -3.04
N SER A 27 -10.09 11.79 -2.54
CA SER A 27 -10.25 11.13 -1.25
C SER A 27 -9.69 9.71 -1.25
N PHE A 28 -8.97 9.34 -0.19
CA PHE A 28 -8.48 7.98 0.01
C PHE A 28 -9.58 6.94 -0.13
N PHE A 29 -10.77 7.22 0.42
CA PHE A 29 -11.90 6.29 0.41
C PHE A 29 -12.53 6.10 -0.98
N LYS A 30 -12.25 6.99 -1.95
CA LYS A 30 -12.66 6.76 -3.34
C LYS A 30 -11.70 5.83 -4.08
N ASP A 31 -10.43 5.86 -3.71
CA ASP A 31 -9.38 5.02 -4.29
C ASP A 31 -9.32 3.65 -3.60
N TRP A 32 -9.79 3.56 -2.35
CA TRP A 32 -9.89 2.29 -1.64
C TRP A 32 -11.10 1.48 -2.11
N LYS A 33 -10.88 0.64 -3.13
CA LYS A 33 -11.85 -0.37 -3.57
C LYS A 33 -11.81 -1.56 -2.61
N LEU A 34 -12.76 -1.62 -1.66
CA LEU A 34 -12.79 -2.64 -0.61
C LEU A 34 -12.82 -4.08 -1.15
N GLU A 35 -13.49 -4.30 -2.28
CA GLU A 35 -13.54 -5.59 -2.99
C GLU A 35 -12.16 -6.07 -3.44
N ASN A 36 -11.27 -5.14 -3.81
CA ASN A 36 -9.91 -5.44 -4.23
C ASN A 36 -8.98 -5.53 -3.01
N PHE A 37 -9.14 -4.63 -2.04
CA PHE A 37 -8.25 -4.52 -0.88
C PHE A 37 -9.03 -4.60 0.43
N PRO A 38 -9.51 -5.78 0.86
CA PRO A 38 -10.39 -5.89 2.02
C PRO A 38 -9.67 -5.64 3.35
N ASN A 39 -8.34 -5.69 3.39
CA ASN A 39 -7.57 -5.55 4.62
C ASN A 39 -6.95 -4.16 4.75
N ILE A 40 -6.79 -3.71 6.00
CA ILE A 40 -6.09 -2.49 6.38
C ILE A 40 -5.08 -2.81 7.48
N THR A 41 -3.92 -2.19 7.40
CA THR A 41 -2.90 -2.25 8.46
C THR A 41 -2.64 -0.86 8.96
N LEU A 42 -3.00 -0.62 10.22
CA LEU A 42 -2.79 0.64 10.92
C LEU A 42 -1.52 0.57 11.76
N LEU A 43 -0.66 1.57 11.60
CA LEU A 43 0.59 1.70 12.33
C LEU A 43 0.44 2.68 13.50
N ALA A 44 1.38 2.61 14.45
CA ALA A 44 1.37 3.42 15.66
C ALA A 44 1.41 4.93 15.41
N ASP A 45 1.95 5.36 14.25
CA ASP A 45 2.02 6.76 13.83
C ASP A 45 0.75 7.27 13.13
N GLY A 46 -0.32 6.47 13.15
CA GLY A 46 -1.58 6.76 12.49
C GLY A 46 -1.54 6.63 10.97
N SER A 47 -0.42 6.18 10.39
CA SER A 47 -0.36 5.86 8.96
C SER A 47 -0.90 4.44 8.72
N PHE A 48 -1.43 4.20 7.53
CA PHE A 48 -1.98 2.91 7.17
C PHE A 48 -1.93 2.65 5.66
N PHE A 49 -2.08 1.38 5.32
CA PHE A 49 -2.15 0.92 3.93
C PHE A 49 -3.17 -0.22 3.80
N THR A 50 -3.73 -0.33 2.60
CA THR A 50 -4.68 -1.40 2.28
C THR A 50 -4.00 -2.50 1.49
N TRP A 51 -4.47 -3.73 1.65
CA TRP A 51 -3.81 -4.89 1.04
C TRP A 51 -4.73 -6.10 0.87
N ALA A 52 -4.28 -7.04 0.07
CA ALA A 52 -4.92 -8.32 -0.15
C ALA A 52 -3.89 -9.43 -0.41
N VAL A 53 -4.28 -10.66 -0.12
CA VAL A 53 -3.54 -11.85 -0.55
C VAL A 53 -4.11 -12.28 -1.91
N ARG A 54 -3.24 -12.49 -2.88
CA ARG A 54 -3.55 -13.10 -4.18
C ARG A 54 -2.95 -14.49 -4.27
N LEU A 55 -3.20 -15.18 -5.39
CA LEU A 55 -2.64 -16.51 -5.64
C LEU A 55 -1.11 -16.49 -5.59
N ASP A 56 -0.48 -15.52 -6.24
CA ASP A 56 0.96 -15.42 -6.46
C ASP A 56 1.65 -14.28 -5.70
N CYS A 57 0.89 -13.40 -5.02
CA CYS A 57 1.47 -12.23 -4.39
C CYS A 57 0.71 -11.72 -3.17
N ILE A 58 1.38 -10.86 -2.41
CA ILE A 58 0.73 -9.88 -1.54
C ILE A 58 0.60 -8.57 -2.32
N GLU A 59 -0.62 -8.05 -2.45
CA GLU A 59 -0.91 -6.87 -3.25
C GLU A 59 -1.33 -5.70 -2.36
N PHE A 60 -0.71 -4.54 -2.55
CA PHE A 60 -0.94 -3.31 -1.81
C PHE A 60 -1.70 -2.31 -2.65
N GLY A 61 -2.76 -1.76 -2.06
CA GLY A 61 -3.58 -0.71 -2.63
C GLY A 61 -3.13 0.69 -2.19
N PRO A 62 -4.07 1.64 -2.10
CA PRO A 62 -3.81 2.97 -1.55
C PRO A 62 -3.13 2.92 -0.17
N SER A 63 -2.17 3.83 0.01
CA SER A 63 -1.38 3.94 1.23
C SER A 63 -1.13 5.39 1.62
N VAL A 64 -1.25 5.66 2.91
CA VAL A 64 -0.80 6.91 3.54
C VAL A 64 0.54 6.77 4.26
N CYS A 65 1.14 5.57 4.22
CA CYS A 65 2.47 5.28 4.80
C CYS A 65 3.62 5.76 3.91
N ASP A 66 4.84 5.66 4.47
CA ASP A 66 6.05 5.55 3.66
C ASP A 66 6.02 4.22 2.90
N LEU A 67 6.20 4.28 1.58
CA LEU A 67 6.14 3.10 0.73
C LEU A 67 7.33 2.16 0.96
N ARG A 68 8.46 2.64 1.51
CA ARG A 68 9.58 1.77 1.96
C ARG A 68 9.07 0.77 2.99
N GLN A 69 8.37 1.30 3.98
CA GLN A 69 7.83 0.51 5.08
C GLN A 69 6.80 -0.50 4.59
N VAL A 70 5.93 -0.11 3.65
CA VAL A 70 4.95 -1.02 3.04
C VAL A 70 5.65 -2.17 2.30
N VAL A 71 6.71 -1.85 1.54
CA VAL A 71 7.48 -2.85 0.79
C VAL A 71 8.22 -3.81 1.73
N ASP A 72 8.87 -3.29 2.77
CA ASP A 72 9.60 -4.10 3.74
C ASP A 72 8.64 -5.04 4.49
N ILE A 73 7.49 -4.54 4.95
CA ILE A 73 6.44 -5.36 5.57
C ILE A 73 5.94 -6.42 4.59
N GLY A 74 5.69 -6.02 3.35
CA GLY A 74 5.18 -6.93 2.32
C GLY A 74 6.13 -8.06 1.97
N LEU A 75 7.44 -7.78 1.91
CA LEU A 75 8.44 -8.82 1.68
C LEU A 75 8.45 -9.86 2.80
N GLU A 76 8.37 -9.41 4.05
CA GLU A 76 8.30 -10.33 5.18
C GLU A 76 7.01 -11.16 5.17
N TRP A 77 5.86 -10.55 4.87
CA TRP A 77 4.60 -11.28 4.73
C TRP A 77 4.61 -12.27 3.58
N ALA A 78 5.19 -11.90 2.45
CA ALA A 78 5.29 -12.78 1.30
C ALA A 78 6.17 -13.99 1.60
N LYS A 79 7.31 -13.82 2.30
CA LYS A 79 8.12 -14.94 2.79
C LYS A 79 7.35 -15.84 3.75
N LEU A 80 6.60 -15.27 4.69
CA LEU A 80 5.81 -16.02 5.66
C LEU A 80 4.64 -16.79 5.03
N THR A 81 4.19 -16.38 3.84
CA THR A 81 3.04 -16.96 3.15
C THR A 81 3.42 -17.67 1.85
N ASP A 82 4.72 -17.89 1.62
CA ASP A 82 5.29 -18.54 0.44
C ASP A 82 4.80 -17.92 -0.89
N LYS A 83 4.75 -16.59 -0.92
CA LYS A 83 4.36 -15.82 -2.11
C LYS A 83 5.61 -15.37 -2.86
N PRO A 84 5.73 -15.66 -4.17
CA PRO A 84 6.91 -15.27 -4.95
C PRO A 84 7.02 -13.77 -5.20
N TYR A 85 5.92 -13.01 -5.07
CA TYR A 85 5.91 -11.59 -5.39
C TYR A 85 5.20 -10.73 -4.33
N ILE A 86 5.53 -9.44 -4.35
CA ILE A 86 4.66 -8.38 -3.88
C ILE A 86 4.28 -7.45 -5.04
N ARG A 87 3.09 -6.87 -4.99
CA ARG A 87 2.62 -5.87 -5.95
C ARG A 87 2.19 -4.61 -5.21
N CYS A 88 2.59 -3.45 -5.70
CA CYS A 88 2.21 -2.16 -5.16
C CYS A 88 1.48 -1.34 -6.22
N MET A 89 0.22 -1.02 -5.96
CA MET A 89 -0.57 -0.10 -6.78
C MET A 89 -0.26 1.33 -6.38
N THR A 90 0.12 2.18 -7.34
CA THR A 90 0.46 3.57 -7.06
C THR A 90 -0.07 4.52 -8.12
N VAL A 91 -0.53 5.69 -7.67
CA VAL A 91 -0.85 6.83 -8.54
C VAL A 91 0.36 7.76 -8.71
N ARG A 92 1.50 7.44 -8.07
CA ARG A 92 2.73 8.23 -8.15
C ARG A 92 3.49 7.92 -9.43
N ASN A 93 4.50 8.75 -9.73
CA ASN A 93 5.44 8.50 -10.82
C ASN A 93 6.02 7.07 -10.71
N PRO A 94 5.71 6.18 -11.68
CA PRO A 94 6.04 4.77 -11.58
C PRO A 94 7.54 4.52 -11.72
N THR A 95 8.26 5.34 -12.49
CA THR A 95 9.70 5.22 -12.70
C THR A 95 10.49 5.55 -11.45
N ALA A 96 10.09 6.61 -10.74
CA ALA A 96 10.70 6.94 -9.46
C ALA A 96 10.40 5.84 -8.43
N PHE A 97 9.17 5.32 -8.45
CA PHE A 97 8.74 4.30 -7.50
C PHE A 97 9.39 2.93 -7.76
N SER A 98 9.51 2.49 -9.02
CA SER A 98 10.14 1.22 -9.40
C SER A 98 11.60 1.14 -8.97
N ARG A 99 12.35 2.23 -9.16
CA ARG A 99 13.74 2.36 -8.69
C ARG A 99 13.84 2.24 -7.18
N TYR A 100 12.88 2.83 -6.48
CA TYR A 100 12.85 2.85 -5.03
C TYR A 100 12.54 1.47 -4.43
N VAL A 101 11.53 0.78 -4.96
CA VAL A 101 11.16 -0.57 -4.50
C VAL A 101 12.05 -1.66 -5.08
N LYS A 102 12.90 -1.32 -6.07
CA LYS A 102 13.67 -2.27 -6.89
C LYS A 102 12.74 -3.35 -7.46
N GLY A 103 11.69 -2.89 -8.11
CA GLY A 103 10.65 -3.70 -8.74
C GLY A 103 10.44 -3.29 -10.20
N GLU A 104 9.64 -4.08 -10.89
CA GLU A 104 9.31 -3.90 -12.30
C GLU A 104 7.92 -3.28 -12.45
N ILE A 105 7.80 -2.31 -13.36
CA ILE A 105 6.48 -1.77 -13.73
C ILE A 105 5.82 -2.81 -14.64
N LYS A 106 4.70 -3.40 -14.22
CA LYS A 106 4.01 -4.43 -15.01
C LYS A 106 2.96 -3.85 -15.94
N PHE A 107 2.11 -2.97 -15.41
CA PHE A 107 1.07 -2.31 -16.20
C PHE A 107 0.65 -0.99 -15.58
N ALA A 108 -0.11 -0.22 -16.36
CA ALA A 108 -0.91 0.89 -15.90
C ALA A 108 -2.37 0.63 -16.26
N ALA A 109 -3.28 0.99 -15.37
CA ALA A 109 -4.72 0.94 -15.60
C ALA A 109 -5.33 2.28 -15.23
N MET A 110 -6.36 2.69 -15.98
CA MET A 110 -7.22 3.80 -15.58
C MET A 110 -8.22 3.26 -14.55
N ASP A 111 -8.25 3.86 -13.37
CA ASP A 111 -9.29 3.67 -12.36
C ASP A 111 -10.10 4.97 -12.28
N ASP A 112 -11.34 4.93 -12.75
CA ASP A 112 -12.15 6.11 -13.03
C ASP A 112 -11.38 7.11 -13.92
N ASP A 113 -10.78 8.14 -13.31
CA ASP A 113 -10.07 9.23 -13.98
C ASP A 113 -8.58 9.31 -13.60
N ILE A 114 -8.05 8.33 -12.85
CA ILE A 114 -6.65 8.33 -12.42
C ILE A 114 -5.87 7.14 -13.00
N LEU A 115 -4.65 7.43 -13.44
CA LEU A 115 -3.73 6.40 -13.91
C LEU A 115 -3.04 5.74 -12.71
N VAL A 116 -3.32 4.45 -12.50
CA VAL A 116 -2.73 3.63 -11.45
C VAL A 116 -1.72 2.67 -12.06
N TRP A 117 -0.54 2.61 -11.48
CA TRP A 117 0.57 1.76 -11.89
C TRP A 117 0.73 0.58 -10.95
N CYS A 118 0.95 -0.60 -11.52
CA CYS A 118 1.34 -1.79 -10.77
C CYS A 118 2.86 -1.96 -10.83
N ILE A 119 3.50 -1.96 -9.66
CA ILE A 119 4.91 -2.30 -9.52
C ILE A 119 5.04 -3.62 -8.78
N GLU A 120 5.64 -4.60 -9.44
CA GLU A 120 5.87 -5.94 -8.91
C GLU A 120 7.32 -6.10 -8.46
N LYS A 121 7.53 -6.77 -7.33
CA LYS A 121 8.85 -7.10 -6.82
C LYS A 121 8.88 -8.57 -6.45
N GLU A 122 9.88 -9.27 -6.99
CA GLU A 122 10.20 -10.65 -6.62
C GLU A 122 10.75 -10.72 -5.19
N VAL A 123 10.27 -11.71 -4.45
CA VAL A 123 10.68 -12.03 -3.09
C VAL A 123 11.90 -12.94 -3.19
N LYS A 124 13.05 -12.45 -2.73
CA LYS A 124 14.31 -13.20 -2.66
C LYS A 124 14.51 -13.81 -1.29
#